data_AF-A0A519VMN2-F1
#
_entry.id   AF-A0A519VMN2-F1
#
_cell.length_a   1.000
_cell.length_b   1.000
_cell.length_c   1.000
_cell.angle_alpha   90.00
_cell.angle_beta   90.00
_cell.angle_gamma   90.00
#
_symmetry.space_group_name_H-M   'P 1'
#
loop_
_entity.id
_entity.type
_entity.pdbx_description
1 polymer ?
#
loop_
_entity_poly.entity_id
_entity_poly.type
_entity_poly.pdbx_seq_one_letter_code
_entity_poly.pdbx_strand_id
1 'polypeptide(L)'
;MSIYERQGERSRYLLTAERLLSLPRKEPRSAAFFSKLARMYSQVDPARAKSLWERAAAAPSEPSVPRLAPQPVAAAAPVGAEELESLQARLDAEPQNLDLLRRLADVHALDEARWPQATALYTRLLQCAPEDVEVLRLLARLHGQQGDAERAYCYYACLLCVVAQDSEASRFVASCRAARGSALPASQHLTPQAYGKLLAQVAVAEQSGPLEELLAPLARYAELAHPANALRDGELQRQSLVPADAPRLQALRPILALQSHPTARLPLRLWGAPRACEVHLGAAAPTLLLGRTLLAEETDQGSVPAGLFSLARAVELYRSGHTLCARLPAAELGALAAALCQALGALPPEAAASAALGPQGEQWATRLAPLLSSHIRQSMAPKAHAYVAQAAQLDVAGWAQAALFTANRLAMLLCCDVQEATSTLAESPPPRRLDRAAAAQLLRAQCLDLLRFAQSDTYFALRDSLGLQLPRSR
;
A
#
# COMPACT_ATOMS: atom_id res chain seq x y z
N MET A 1 5.92 -28.59 11.13
CA MET A 1 6.64 -29.87 11.33
C MET A 1 6.71 -30.13 12.81
N SER A 2 6.38 -31.34 13.27
CA SER A 2 6.62 -31.68 14.69
C SER A 2 8.11 -31.93 14.90
N ILE A 3 8.59 -31.80 16.14
CA ILE A 3 10.01 -32.02 16.50
C ILE A 3 10.47 -33.42 16.06
N TYR A 4 9.59 -34.42 16.16
CA TYR A 4 9.86 -35.82 15.79
C TYR A 4 10.08 -36.05 14.29
N GLU A 5 9.49 -35.19 13.44
CA GLU A 5 9.62 -35.28 11.98
C GLU A 5 11.02 -34.89 11.51
N ARG A 6 11.63 -33.86 12.13
CA ARG A 6 13.00 -33.46 11.82
C ARG A 6 14.04 -34.49 12.26
N GLN A 7 13.68 -35.33 13.22
CA GLN A 7 14.56 -36.36 13.80
C GLN A 7 14.36 -37.74 13.16
N GLY A 8 13.47 -37.88 12.17
CA GLY A 8 13.19 -39.18 11.52
C GLY A 8 12.47 -40.19 12.42
N GLU A 9 11.97 -39.78 13.59
CA GLU A 9 11.38 -40.67 14.59
C GLU A 9 9.90 -40.96 14.30
N ARG A 10 9.64 -41.69 13.21
CA ARG A 10 8.30 -42.01 12.70
C ARG A 10 7.39 -42.66 13.75
N SER A 11 7.91 -43.57 14.56
CA SER A 11 7.14 -44.29 15.58
C SER A 11 6.65 -43.38 16.72
N ARG A 12 7.48 -42.42 17.15
CA ARG A 12 7.10 -41.45 18.20
C ARG A 12 6.06 -40.44 17.69
N TYR A 13 6.17 -40.05 16.42
CA TYR A 13 5.14 -39.23 15.78
C TYR A 13 3.79 -39.94 15.75
N LEU A 14 3.74 -41.21 15.31
CA LEU A 14 2.50 -41.98 15.24
C LEU A 14 1.86 -42.13 16.62
N LEU A 15 2.64 -42.47 17.65
CA LEU A 15 2.15 -42.58 19.03
C LEU A 15 1.55 -41.26 19.54
N THR A 16 2.22 -40.13 19.25
CA THR A 16 1.74 -38.80 19.64
C THR A 16 0.47 -38.42 18.89
N ALA A 17 0.40 -38.74 17.61
CA ALA A 17 -0.76 -38.48 16.77
C ALA A 17 -1.98 -39.30 17.19
N GLU A 18 -1.80 -40.56 17.60
CA GLU A 18 -2.86 -41.39 18.16
C GLU A 18 -3.38 -40.86 19.50
N ARG A 19 -2.49 -40.42 20.39
CA ARG A 19 -2.89 -39.70 21.60
C ARG A 19 -3.65 -38.42 21.28
N LEU A 20 -3.23 -37.68 20.26
CA LEU A 20 -3.96 -36.50 19.81
C LEU A 20 -5.33 -36.85 19.25
N LEU A 21 -5.48 -38.01 18.58
CA LEU A 21 -6.75 -38.50 18.04
C LEU A 21 -7.75 -38.88 19.14
N SER A 22 -7.28 -39.42 20.26
CA SER A 22 -8.11 -39.84 21.41
C SER A 22 -8.55 -38.70 22.32
N LEU A 23 -7.92 -37.52 22.24
CA LEU A 23 -8.32 -36.37 23.06
C LEU A 23 -9.61 -35.72 22.54
N PRO A 24 -10.63 -35.50 23.39
CA PRO A 24 -11.79 -34.69 23.04
C PRO A 24 -11.36 -33.23 22.86
N ARG A 25 -11.75 -32.61 21.74
CA ARG A 25 -11.46 -31.19 21.45
C ARG A 25 -12.73 -30.44 21.11
N LYS A 26 -12.74 -29.13 21.44
CA LYS A 26 -13.79 -28.18 21.06
C LYS A 26 -13.76 -27.80 19.57
N GLU A 27 -12.62 -27.97 18.89
CA GLU A 27 -12.44 -27.60 17.47
C GLU A 27 -12.20 -28.83 16.58
N PRO A 28 -12.81 -28.88 15.38
CA PRO A 28 -12.59 -29.95 14.41
C PRO A 28 -11.15 -29.95 13.89
N ARG A 29 -10.55 -31.13 13.73
CA ARG A 29 -9.18 -31.27 13.19
C ARG A 29 -9.19 -31.02 11.69
N SER A 30 -8.15 -30.35 11.19
CA SER A 30 -8.08 -29.94 9.79
C SER A 30 -7.80 -31.09 8.82
N ALA A 31 -8.20 -30.91 7.55
CA ALA A 31 -7.92 -31.87 6.48
C ALA A 31 -6.42 -32.16 6.29
N ALA A 32 -5.55 -31.16 6.53
CA ALA A 32 -4.10 -31.28 6.44
C ALA A 32 -3.53 -32.23 7.51
N PHE A 33 -4.07 -32.18 8.74
CA PHE A 33 -3.68 -33.10 9.81
C PHE A 33 -3.99 -34.56 9.45
N PHE A 34 -5.19 -34.84 8.95
CA PHE A 34 -5.61 -36.19 8.57
C PHE A 34 -4.85 -36.72 7.35
N SER A 35 -4.67 -35.90 6.31
CA SER A 35 -3.90 -36.24 5.10
C SER A 35 -2.46 -36.64 5.43
N LYS A 36 -1.84 -35.90 6.37
CA LYS A 36 -0.48 -36.17 6.82
C LYS A 36 -0.36 -37.49 7.58
N LEU A 37 -1.30 -37.77 8.48
CA LEU A 37 -1.38 -39.05 9.17
C LEU A 37 -1.62 -40.21 8.20
N ALA A 38 -2.50 -40.03 7.22
CA ALA A 38 -2.81 -41.02 6.21
C ALA A 38 -1.57 -41.41 5.38
N ARG A 39 -0.78 -40.42 4.94
CA ARG A 39 0.51 -40.68 4.26
C ARG A 39 1.46 -41.53 5.10
N MET A 40 1.52 -41.27 6.40
CA MET A 40 2.40 -42.02 7.30
C MET A 40 1.91 -43.44 7.58
N TYR A 41 0.60 -43.65 7.65
CA TYR A 41 0.00 -44.97 7.81
C TYR A 41 0.00 -45.79 6.52
N SER A 42 0.17 -45.18 5.34
CA SER A 42 0.08 -45.86 4.04
C SER A 42 1.00 -47.09 3.90
N GLN A 43 2.14 -47.10 4.57
CA GLN A 43 3.12 -48.19 4.55
C GLN A 43 3.01 -49.15 5.75
N VAL A 44 2.24 -48.80 6.78
CA VAL A 44 2.17 -49.55 8.05
C VAL A 44 0.80 -50.21 8.22
N ASP A 45 -0.27 -49.48 7.94
CA ASP A 45 -1.66 -49.92 8.03
C ASP A 45 -2.49 -49.18 6.96
N PRO A 46 -2.62 -49.76 5.75
CA PRO A 46 -3.28 -49.11 4.62
C PRO A 46 -4.78 -48.93 4.83
N ALA A 47 -5.43 -49.77 5.65
CA ALA A 47 -6.83 -49.63 5.99
C ALA A 47 -7.07 -48.39 6.86
N ARG A 48 -6.19 -48.16 7.85
CA ARG A 48 -6.21 -46.94 8.67
C ARG A 48 -5.82 -45.70 7.87
N ALA A 49 -4.89 -45.83 6.93
CA ALA A 49 -4.56 -44.75 6.00
C ALA A 49 -5.79 -44.32 5.17
N LYS A 50 -6.56 -45.29 4.67
CA LYS A 50 -7.79 -45.03 3.90
C LYS A 50 -8.83 -44.28 4.72
N SER A 51 -9.12 -44.71 5.95
CA SER A 51 -10.10 -44.01 6.80
C SER A 51 -9.64 -42.60 7.17
N LEU A 52 -8.33 -42.38 7.32
CA LEU A 52 -7.76 -41.05 7.54
C LEU A 52 -7.87 -40.17 6.28
N TRP A 53 -7.74 -40.73 5.08
CA TRP A 53 -8.02 -39.99 3.83
C TRP A 53 -9.48 -39.59 3.69
N GLU A 54 -10.41 -40.48 4.04
CA GLU A 54 -11.85 -40.17 4.04
C GLU A 54 -12.19 -39.07 5.05
N ARG A 55 -11.58 -39.12 6.25
CA ARG A 55 -11.71 -38.06 7.26
C ARG A 55 -11.04 -36.76 6.83
N ALA A 56 -9.95 -36.82 6.07
CA ALA A 56 -9.34 -35.62 5.49
C ALA A 56 -10.27 -34.97 4.46
N ALA A 57 -10.94 -35.77 3.63
CA ALA A 57 -11.91 -35.29 2.65
C ALA A 57 -13.18 -34.71 3.28
N ALA A 58 -13.59 -35.24 4.45
CA ALA A 58 -14.74 -34.74 5.20
C ALA A 58 -14.41 -33.62 6.20
N ALA A 59 -13.14 -33.35 6.47
CA ALA A 59 -12.72 -32.29 7.37
C ALA A 59 -12.75 -30.92 6.67
N PRO A 60 -12.98 -29.83 7.41
CA PRO A 60 -12.83 -28.49 6.84
C PRO A 60 -11.41 -28.35 6.28
N SER A 61 -11.33 -28.06 4.98
CA SER A 61 -10.06 -27.78 4.32
C SER A 61 -9.45 -26.54 4.96
N GLU A 62 -8.16 -26.61 5.31
CA GLU A 62 -7.45 -25.37 5.64
C GLU A 62 -7.49 -24.48 4.38
N PRO A 63 -7.70 -23.17 4.54
CA PRO A 63 -7.54 -22.24 3.42
C PRO A 63 -6.07 -22.28 3.00
N SER A 64 -5.77 -23.15 2.04
CA SER A 64 -4.49 -23.23 1.37
C SER A 64 -4.57 -22.40 0.12
N VAL A 65 -3.48 -21.70 -0.19
CA VAL A 65 -3.42 -20.87 -1.39
C VAL A 65 -3.58 -21.78 -2.61
N PRO A 66 -4.55 -21.53 -3.49
CA PRO A 66 -4.83 -22.42 -4.60
C PRO A 66 -3.67 -22.35 -5.58
N ARG A 67 -3.11 -23.51 -5.94
CA ARG A 67 -2.20 -23.58 -7.08
C ARG A 67 -3.07 -23.45 -8.33
N LEU A 68 -2.78 -22.46 -9.18
CA LEU A 68 -3.45 -22.35 -10.47
C LEU A 68 -3.16 -23.63 -11.25
N ALA A 69 -4.22 -24.32 -11.66
CA ALA A 69 -4.06 -25.42 -12.61
C ALA A 69 -3.40 -24.86 -13.88
N PRO A 70 -2.44 -25.57 -14.49
CA PRO A 70 -1.87 -25.14 -15.76
C PRO A 70 -2.99 -25.04 -16.79
N GLN A 71 -3.33 -23.80 -17.15
CA GLN A 71 -4.17 -23.50 -18.28
C GLN A 71 -3.23 -23.42 -19.49
N PRO A 72 -3.51 -24.14 -20.58
CA PRO A 72 -2.72 -23.97 -21.79
C PRO A 72 -2.85 -22.51 -22.23
N VAL A 73 -1.73 -21.76 -22.18
CA VAL A 73 -1.60 -20.55 -22.99
C VAL A 73 -1.87 -21.03 -24.42
N ALA A 74 -2.87 -20.44 -25.09
CA ALA A 74 -3.44 -20.94 -26.33
C ALA A 74 -2.33 -21.56 -27.20
N ALA A 75 -2.40 -22.88 -27.43
CA ALA A 75 -1.33 -23.65 -28.03
C ALA A 75 -1.06 -23.15 -29.45
N ALA A 76 -0.18 -22.16 -29.57
CA ALA A 76 0.44 -21.77 -30.81
C ALA A 76 1.47 -22.85 -31.14
N ALA A 77 1.64 -23.14 -32.44
CA ALA A 77 2.69 -24.03 -32.90
C ALA A 77 4.04 -23.62 -32.30
N PRO A 78 4.95 -24.56 -31.99
CA PRO A 78 6.28 -24.22 -31.52
C PRO A 78 6.93 -23.27 -32.51
N VAL A 79 7.10 -22.02 -32.09
CA VAL A 79 7.70 -20.97 -32.90
C VAL A 79 9.17 -21.33 -33.10
N GLY A 80 9.59 -21.41 -34.36
CA GLY A 80 10.96 -21.78 -34.71
C GLY A 80 11.99 -20.80 -34.13
N ALA A 81 13.21 -21.28 -33.87
CA ALA A 81 14.30 -20.43 -33.37
C ALA A 81 14.56 -19.22 -34.27
N GLU A 82 14.37 -19.36 -35.59
CA GLU A 82 14.50 -18.29 -36.58
C GLU A 82 13.48 -17.15 -36.40
N GLU A 83 12.24 -17.47 -36.02
CA GLU A 83 11.21 -16.46 -35.79
C GLU A 83 11.48 -15.67 -34.50
N LEU A 84 12.04 -16.33 -33.48
CA LEU A 84 12.49 -15.67 -32.26
C LEU A 84 13.66 -14.71 -32.50
N GLU A 85 14.67 -15.15 -33.25
CA GLU A 85 15.80 -14.29 -33.62
C GLU A 85 15.34 -13.08 -34.46
N SER A 86 14.41 -13.30 -35.39
CA SER A 86 13.80 -12.23 -36.18
C SER A 86 13.02 -11.23 -35.32
N LEU A 87 12.22 -11.71 -34.37
CA LEU A 87 11.47 -10.85 -33.45
C LEU A 87 12.42 -10.07 -32.53
N GLN A 88 13.49 -10.70 -32.03
CA GLN A 88 14.49 -10.04 -31.21
C GLN A 88 15.22 -8.94 -31.99
N ALA A 89 15.70 -9.23 -33.21
CA ALA A 89 16.40 -8.25 -34.05
C ALA A 89 15.52 -7.03 -34.38
N ARG A 90 14.21 -7.25 -34.61
CA ARG A 90 13.25 -6.17 -34.84
C ARG A 90 12.99 -5.36 -33.57
N LEU A 91 12.92 -6.00 -32.41
CA LEU A 91 12.78 -5.30 -31.13
C LEU A 91 14.04 -4.50 -30.79
N ASP A 92 15.22 -4.98 -31.14
CA ASP A 92 16.48 -4.25 -30.95
C ASP A 92 16.55 -2.99 -31.85
N ALA A 93 15.97 -3.07 -33.06
CA ALA A 93 15.80 -1.92 -33.95
C ALA A 93 14.72 -0.94 -33.45
N GLU A 94 13.65 -1.44 -32.83
CA GLU A 94 12.54 -0.65 -32.31
C GLU A 94 12.22 -0.99 -30.83
N PRO A 95 13.05 -0.57 -29.85
CA PRO A 95 12.95 -1.03 -28.46
C PRO A 95 11.67 -0.65 -27.71
N GLN A 96 10.92 0.30 -28.26
CA GLN A 96 9.68 0.84 -27.69
C GLN A 96 8.43 0.32 -28.39
N ASN A 97 8.57 -0.58 -29.38
CA ASN A 97 7.43 -1.16 -30.08
C ASN A 97 6.71 -2.18 -29.17
N LEU A 98 5.61 -1.74 -28.54
CA LEU A 98 4.85 -2.53 -27.57
C LEU A 98 4.25 -3.79 -28.19
N ASP A 99 3.88 -3.77 -29.48
CA ASP A 99 3.34 -4.94 -30.18
C ASP A 99 4.41 -6.02 -30.38
N LEU A 100 5.64 -5.61 -30.75
CA LEU A 100 6.77 -6.54 -30.84
C LEU A 100 7.14 -7.11 -29.47
N LEU A 101 7.16 -6.25 -28.45
CA LEU A 101 7.44 -6.65 -27.08
C LEU A 101 6.43 -7.69 -26.58
N ARG A 102 5.14 -7.50 -26.89
CA ARG A 102 4.06 -8.43 -26.56
C ARG A 102 4.18 -9.75 -27.31
N ARG A 103 4.38 -9.72 -28.63
CA ARG A 103 4.57 -10.95 -29.42
C ARG A 103 5.75 -11.76 -28.90
N LEU A 104 6.88 -11.13 -28.61
CA LEU A 104 8.05 -11.82 -28.07
C LEU A 104 7.76 -12.43 -26.69
N ALA A 105 7.03 -11.72 -25.83
CA ALA A 105 6.60 -12.24 -24.52
C ALA A 105 5.65 -13.43 -24.64
N ASP A 106 4.69 -13.37 -25.56
CA ASP A 106 3.75 -14.46 -25.87
C ASP A 106 4.51 -15.72 -26.31
N VAL A 107 5.50 -15.57 -27.19
CA VAL A 107 6.32 -16.69 -27.66
C VAL A 107 7.15 -17.29 -26.52
N HIS A 108 7.79 -16.46 -25.69
CA HIS A 108 8.54 -16.96 -24.54
C HIS A 108 7.66 -17.65 -23.50
N ALA A 109 6.39 -17.25 -23.37
CA ALA A 109 5.46 -17.86 -22.42
C ALA A 109 5.06 -19.30 -22.79
N LEU A 110 5.27 -19.73 -24.04
CA LEU A 110 4.97 -21.09 -24.50
C LEU A 110 5.95 -22.15 -23.95
N ASP A 111 7.15 -21.75 -23.54
CA ASP A 111 8.20 -22.64 -23.05
C ASP A 111 8.50 -22.35 -21.57
N GLU A 112 8.36 -23.37 -20.73
CA GLU A 112 8.63 -23.28 -19.28
C GLU A 112 10.05 -22.83 -18.97
N ALA A 113 11.02 -23.25 -19.78
CA ALA A 113 12.42 -22.83 -19.63
C ALA A 113 12.61 -21.32 -19.89
N ARG A 114 11.65 -20.67 -20.56
CA ARG A 114 11.70 -19.27 -20.99
C ARG A 114 10.71 -18.36 -20.25
N TRP A 115 10.02 -18.89 -19.23
CA TRP A 115 9.13 -18.07 -18.42
C TRP A 115 9.80 -16.84 -17.78
N PRO A 116 11.05 -16.88 -17.29
CA PRO A 116 11.72 -15.68 -16.76
C PRO A 116 11.86 -14.56 -17.79
N GLN A 117 12.11 -14.90 -19.06
CA GLN A 117 12.18 -13.95 -20.16
C GLN A 117 10.79 -13.38 -20.46
N ALA A 118 9.77 -14.25 -20.51
CA ALA A 118 8.39 -13.82 -20.72
C ALA A 118 7.93 -12.83 -19.63
N THR A 119 8.15 -13.16 -18.35
CA THR A 119 7.75 -12.29 -17.24
C THR A 119 8.49 -10.95 -17.27
N ALA A 120 9.77 -10.92 -17.64
CA ALA A 120 10.52 -9.67 -17.80
C ALA A 120 9.92 -8.76 -18.90
N LEU A 121 9.55 -9.33 -20.05
CA LEU A 121 8.95 -8.58 -21.16
C LEU A 121 7.53 -8.09 -20.83
N TYR A 122 6.70 -8.94 -20.23
CA TYR A 122 5.38 -8.52 -19.74
C TYR A 122 5.48 -7.44 -18.65
N THR A 123 6.46 -7.52 -17.77
CA THR A 123 6.68 -6.47 -16.76
C THR A 123 7.04 -5.14 -17.42
N ARG A 124 7.85 -5.16 -18.49
CA ARG A 124 8.12 -3.95 -19.29
C ARG A 124 6.85 -3.40 -19.96
N LEU A 125 5.96 -4.25 -20.45
CA LEU A 125 4.66 -3.81 -20.99
C LEU A 125 3.82 -3.10 -19.93
N LEU A 126 3.76 -3.64 -18.71
CA LEU A 126 3.01 -3.03 -17.61
C LEU A 126 3.61 -1.71 -17.11
N GLN A 127 4.92 -1.47 -17.26
CA GLN A 127 5.51 -0.17 -16.96
C GLN A 127 4.91 0.93 -17.85
N CYS A 128 4.62 0.61 -19.12
CA CYS A 128 3.96 1.51 -20.06
C CYS A 128 2.44 1.56 -19.85
N ALA A 129 1.80 0.40 -19.66
CA ALA A 129 0.36 0.25 -19.52
C ALA A 129 0.03 -0.60 -18.28
N PRO A 130 0.01 0.00 -17.07
CA PRO A 130 -0.14 -0.74 -15.81
C PRO A 130 -1.53 -1.38 -15.61
N GLU A 131 -2.44 -1.16 -16.53
CA GLU A 131 -3.82 -1.64 -16.52
C GLU A 131 -4.13 -2.58 -17.70
N ASP A 132 -3.12 -3.00 -18.46
CA ASP A 132 -3.34 -3.98 -19.52
C ASP A 132 -3.88 -5.29 -18.90
N VAL A 133 -5.19 -5.48 -19.07
CA VAL A 133 -5.99 -6.57 -18.52
C VAL A 133 -5.41 -7.93 -18.88
N GLU A 134 -4.99 -8.08 -20.14
CA GLU A 134 -4.50 -9.36 -20.63
C GLU A 134 -3.09 -9.63 -20.10
N VAL A 135 -2.21 -8.63 -20.07
CA VAL A 135 -0.87 -8.79 -19.50
C VAL A 135 -0.92 -9.08 -18.00
N LEU A 136 -1.79 -8.40 -17.25
CA LEU A 136 -2.02 -8.68 -15.83
C LEU A 136 -2.48 -10.14 -15.61
N ARG A 137 -3.42 -10.62 -16.44
CA ARG A 137 -3.91 -12.01 -16.37
C ARG A 137 -2.81 -13.02 -16.70
N LEU A 138 -2.02 -12.76 -17.75
CA LEU A 138 -0.92 -13.63 -18.18
C LEU A 138 0.18 -13.72 -17.11
N LEU A 139 0.61 -12.59 -16.54
CA LEU A 139 1.59 -12.58 -15.45
C LEU A 139 1.06 -13.28 -14.20
N ALA A 140 -0.21 -13.08 -13.83
CA ALA A 140 -0.81 -13.76 -12.70
C ALA A 140 -0.80 -15.29 -12.88
N ARG A 141 -1.15 -15.76 -14.09
CA ARG A 141 -1.14 -17.19 -14.44
C ARG A 141 0.28 -17.77 -14.44
N LEU A 142 1.24 -17.10 -15.08
CA LEU A 142 2.64 -17.54 -15.14
C LEU A 142 3.24 -17.67 -13.74
N HIS A 143 3.10 -16.66 -12.89
CA HIS A 143 3.58 -16.73 -11.51
C HIS A 143 2.85 -17.80 -10.70
N GLY A 144 1.54 -17.99 -10.90
CA GLY A 144 0.81 -19.05 -10.21
C GLY A 144 1.25 -20.46 -10.63
N GLN A 145 1.65 -20.66 -11.89
CA GLN A 145 2.21 -21.92 -12.39
C GLN A 145 3.60 -22.19 -11.80
N GLN A 146 4.43 -21.16 -11.69
CA GLN A 146 5.74 -21.18 -11.03
C GLN A 146 5.66 -21.44 -9.51
N GLY A 147 4.47 -21.29 -8.92
CA GLY A 147 4.28 -21.41 -7.46
C GLY A 147 4.51 -20.10 -6.70
N ASP A 148 4.70 -18.99 -7.41
CA ASP A 148 4.90 -17.65 -6.87
C ASP A 148 3.54 -17.00 -6.54
N ALA A 149 2.83 -17.59 -5.59
CA ALA A 149 1.44 -17.21 -5.30
C ALA A 149 1.29 -15.75 -4.84
N GLU A 150 2.32 -15.16 -4.22
CA GLU A 150 2.31 -13.76 -3.83
C GLU A 150 2.25 -12.81 -5.04
N ARG A 151 3.09 -13.08 -6.05
CA ARG A 151 3.11 -12.30 -7.29
C ARG A 151 1.79 -12.48 -8.03
N ALA A 152 1.33 -13.73 -8.14
CA ALA A 152 0.02 -14.04 -8.74
C ALA A 152 -1.13 -13.30 -8.05
N TYR A 153 -1.14 -13.24 -6.72
CA TYR A 153 -2.13 -12.47 -5.95
C TYR A 153 -2.10 -10.99 -6.29
N CYS A 154 -0.92 -10.38 -6.35
CA CYS A 154 -0.81 -8.94 -6.62
C CYS A 154 -1.25 -8.60 -8.05
N TYR A 155 -0.90 -9.40 -9.06
CA TYR A 155 -1.35 -9.19 -10.43
C TYR A 155 -2.87 -9.39 -10.57
N TYR A 156 -3.45 -10.42 -9.95
CA TYR A 156 -4.91 -10.57 -9.94
C TYR A 156 -5.63 -9.48 -9.13
N ALA A 157 -5.04 -9.01 -8.04
CA ALA A 157 -5.60 -7.88 -7.29
C ALA A 157 -5.58 -6.60 -8.15
N CYS A 158 -4.49 -6.34 -8.89
CA CYS A 158 -4.43 -5.26 -9.87
C CYS A 158 -5.49 -5.44 -10.98
N LEU A 159 -5.65 -6.66 -11.51
CA LEU A 159 -6.68 -6.97 -12.51
C LEU A 159 -8.09 -6.65 -12.00
N LEU A 160 -8.42 -6.98 -10.75
CA LEU A 160 -9.72 -6.63 -10.16
C LEU A 160 -9.93 -5.13 -9.95
N CYS A 161 -8.86 -4.32 -9.91
CA CYS A 161 -8.97 -2.86 -9.88
C CYS A 161 -9.44 -2.31 -11.24
N VAL A 162 -9.13 -3.02 -12.35
CA VAL A 162 -9.50 -2.63 -13.72
C VAL A 162 -10.80 -3.30 -14.15
N VAL A 163 -10.94 -4.60 -13.86
CA VAL A 163 -12.08 -5.45 -14.23
C VAL A 163 -12.61 -6.12 -12.96
N ALA A 164 -13.49 -5.41 -12.24
CA ALA A 164 -14.03 -5.87 -10.95
C ALA A 164 -14.79 -7.21 -11.01
N GLN A 165 -15.31 -7.59 -12.18
CA GLN A 165 -16.11 -8.80 -12.38
C GLN A 165 -15.32 -10.00 -12.94
N ASP A 166 -13.99 -9.94 -12.96
CA ASP A 166 -13.18 -11.08 -13.42
C ASP A 166 -13.30 -12.26 -12.45
N SER A 167 -13.99 -13.32 -12.90
CA SER A 167 -14.34 -14.48 -12.07
C SER A 167 -13.13 -15.34 -11.66
N GLU A 168 -12.05 -15.34 -12.44
CA GLU A 168 -10.82 -16.07 -12.12
C GLU A 168 -10.05 -15.33 -11.04
N ALA A 169 -9.79 -14.03 -11.27
CA ALA A 169 -9.09 -13.16 -10.35
C ALA A 169 -9.83 -13.07 -9.01
N SER A 170 -11.16 -12.91 -9.04
CA SER A 170 -12.01 -12.81 -7.85
C SER A 170 -11.90 -14.06 -6.96
N ARG A 171 -12.00 -15.26 -7.55
CA ARG A 171 -11.85 -16.53 -6.81
C ARG A 171 -10.44 -16.67 -6.23
N PHE A 172 -9.40 -16.36 -7.00
CA PHE A 172 -8.03 -16.48 -6.55
C PHE A 172 -7.71 -15.51 -5.39
N VAL A 173 -8.08 -14.25 -5.54
CA VAL A 173 -7.87 -13.19 -4.53
C VAL A 173 -8.65 -13.49 -3.26
N ALA A 174 -9.91 -13.92 -3.37
CA ALA A 174 -10.72 -14.32 -2.21
C ALA A 174 -10.06 -15.48 -1.43
N SER A 175 -9.55 -16.48 -2.15
CA SER A 175 -8.86 -17.61 -1.53
C SER A 175 -7.55 -17.19 -0.85
N CYS A 176 -6.77 -16.29 -1.47
CA CYS A 176 -5.56 -15.73 -0.87
C CYS A 176 -5.85 -14.91 0.39
N ARG A 177 -6.90 -14.09 0.37
CA ARG A 177 -7.37 -13.33 1.54
C ARG A 177 -7.77 -14.26 2.68
N ALA A 178 -8.52 -15.32 2.40
CA ALA A 178 -8.89 -16.32 3.38
C ALA A 178 -7.68 -17.04 3.99
N ALA A 179 -6.66 -17.37 3.17
CA ALA A 179 -5.44 -18.02 3.63
C ALA A 179 -4.55 -17.11 4.50
N ARG A 180 -4.53 -15.80 4.21
CA ARG A 180 -3.80 -14.80 5.00
C ARG A 180 -4.38 -14.61 6.40
N GLY A 181 -5.71 -14.71 6.53
CA GLY A 181 -6.44 -14.44 7.77
C GLY A 181 -6.50 -12.94 8.11
N SER A 182 -7.08 -12.62 9.26
CA SER A 182 -7.37 -11.25 9.71
C SER A 182 -6.23 -10.57 10.47
N ALA A 183 -5.12 -11.25 10.71
CA ALA A 183 -4.01 -10.70 11.49
C ALA A 183 -3.26 -9.65 10.66
N LEU A 184 -3.11 -8.44 11.20
CA LEU A 184 -2.28 -7.36 10.64
C LEU A 184 -0.79 -7.70 10.80
N PRO A 185 -0.13 -8.37 9.82
CA PRO A 185 1.14 -9.04 10.07
C PRO A 185 2.29 -8.02 10.19
N ALA A 186 2.15 -6.86 9.54
CA ALA A 186 3.18 -5.83 9.46
C ALA A 186 3.57 -5.26 10.83
N SER A 187 2.59 -5.16 11.73
CA SER A 187 2.75 -4.42 12.99
C SER A 187 3.68 -5.07 14.00
N GLN A 188 3.92 -6.39 13.87
CA GLN A 188 4.83 -7.12 14.77
C GLN A 188 6.30 -6.99 14.35
N HIS A 189 6.56 -6.65 13.08
CA HIS A 189 7.91 -6.62 12.50
C HIS A 189 8.41 -5.20 12.20
N LEU A 190 7.53 -4.21 12.20
CA LEU A 190 7.89 -2.82 11.99
C LEU A 190 8.42 -2.22 13.30
N THR A 191 9.72 -1.98 13.38
CA THR A 191 10.32 -1.11 14.40
C THR A 191 10.45 0.31 13.86
N PRO A 192 10.61 1.34 14.70
CA PRO A 192 10.99 2.69 14.27
C PRO A 192 12.09 2.74 13.20
N GLN A 193 13.15 1.96 13.41
CA GLN A 193 14.29 1.90 12.51
C GLN A 193 13.95 1.17 11.20
N ALA A 194 13.20 0.07 11.28
CA ALA A 194 12.72 -0.65 10.10
C ALA A 194 11.77 0.23 9.27
N TYR A 195 10.94 1.05 9.93
CA TYR A 195 10.07 2.00 9.29
C TYR A 195 10.84 3.08 8.53
N GLY A 196 11.91 3.64 9.11
CA GLY A 196 12.77 4.60 8.40
C GLY A 196 13.41 4.02 7.15
N LYS A 197 13.88 2.76 7.21
CA LYS A 197 14.41 2.04 6.03
C LYS A 197 13.33 1.77 4.99
N LEU A 198 12.15 1.36 5.44
CA LEU A 198 10.99 1.15 4.58
C LEU A 198 10.62 2.45 3.85
N LEU A 199 10.55 3.56 4.57
CA LEU A 199 10.24 4.88 4.00
C LEU A 199 11.21 5.23 2.87
N ALA A 200 12.51 5.04 3.10
CA ALA A 200 13.53 5.31 2.07
C ALA A 200 13.35 4.46 0.79
N GLN A 201 12.74 3.27 0.88
CA GLN A 201 12.49 2.40 -0.27
C GLN A 201 11.18 2.71 -0.99
N VAL A 202 10.18 3.23 -0.29
CA VAL A 202 8.89 3.62 -0.91
C VAL A 202 8.87 5.07 -1.39
N ALA A 203 9.77 5.90 -0.87
CA ALA A 203 9.87 7.31 -1.19
C ALA A 203 10.12 7.54 -2.68
N VAL A 204 9.36 8.47 -3.24
CA VAL A 204 9.54 8.98 -4.60
C VAL A 204 10.66 10.02 -4.57
N ALA A 205 11.63 9.93 -5.48
CA ALA A 205 12.87 10.71 -5.43
C ALA A 205 12.61 12.23 -5.45
N GLU A 206 11.59 12.64 -6.20
CA GLU A 206 11.09 14.00 -6.36
C GLU A 206 10.56 14.61 -5.06
N GLN A 207 10.35 13.81 -4.01
CA GLN A 207 9.97 14.29 -2.68
C GLN A 207 11.14 14.95 -1.93
N SER A 208 12.39 14.72 -2.31
CA SER A 208 13.56 15.27 -1.62
C SER A 208 13.99 16.62 -2.21
N GLY A 209 14.52 17.51 -1.38
CA GLY A 209 15.13 18.77 -1.83
C GLY A 209 14.84 19.98 -0.93
N PRO A 210 15.15 21.21 -1.40
CA PRO A 210 15.00 22.42 -0.58
C PRO A 210 13.56 22.67 -0.11
N LEU A 211 12.58 22.30 -0.94
CA LEU A 211 11.16 22.43 -0.59
C LEU A 211 10.78 21.52 0.58
N GLU A 212 11.23 20.27 0.57
CA GLU A 212 11.04 19.31 1.64
C GLU A 212 11.74 19.75 2.93
N GLU A 213 13.01 20.16 2.80
CA GLU A 213 13.82 20.60 3.94
C GLU A 213 13.22 21.83 4.64
N LEU A 214 12.53 22.69 3.88
CA LEU A 214 11.82 23.87 4.39
C LEU A 214 10.44 23.52 4.96
N LEU A 215 9.58 22.87 4.16
CA LEU A 215 8.17 22.67 4.49
C LEU A 215 7.96 21.61 5.56
N ALA A 216 8.62 20.45 5.49
CA ALA A 216 8.35 19.34 6.40
C ALA A 216 8.56 19.72 7.89
N PRO A 217 9.65 20.41 8.28
CA PRO A 217 9.83 20.85 9.67
C PRO A 217 8.85 21.94 10.12
N LEU A 218 8.29 22.70 9.17
CA LEU A 218 7.40 23.84 9.44
C LEU A 218 5.93 23.53 9.20
N ALA A 219 5.61 22.33 8.73
CA ALA A 219 4.27 21.91 8.31
C ALA A 219 3.22 22.17 9.38
N ARG A 220 3.54 21.89 10.66
CA ARG A 220 2.63 22.14 11.77
C ARG A 220 2.25 23.62 11.92
N TYR A 221 3.23 24.53 11.79
CA TYR A 221 2.97 25.97 11.86
C TYR A 221 2.18 26.45 10.65
N ALA A 222 2.51 25.91 9.48
CA ALA A 222 1.84 26.16 8.23
C ALA A 222 0.35 25.76 8.28
N GLU A 223 0.05 24.57 8.80
CA GLU A 223 -1.32 24.10 9.03
C GLU A 223 -2.08 24.96 10.05
N LEU A 224 -1.45 25.34 11.16
CA LEU A 224 -2.08 26.19 12.18
C LEU A 224 -2.42 27.59 11.66
N ALA A 225 -1.58 28.16 10.80
CA ALA A 225 -1.82 29.46 10.19
C ALA A 225 -2.89 29.43 9.09
N HIS A 226 -3.17 28.24 8.52
CA HIS A 226 -4.06 28.09 7.38
C HIS A 226 -5.54 28.36 7.76
N PRO A 227 -6.25 29.26 7.04
CA PRO A 227 -7.62 29.69 7.40
C PRO A 227 -8.64 28.56 7.43
N ALA A 228 -8.46 27.51 6.60
CA ALA A 228 -9.37 26.37 6.62
C ALA A 228 -9.30 25.59 7.95
N ASN A 229 -8.21 25.69 8.71
CA ASN A 229 -8.11 25.04 10.00
C ASN A 229 -9.06 25.69 11.03
N ALA A 230 -9.12 27.02 11.08
CA ALA A 230 -10.02 27.75 11.97
C ALA A 230 -11.51 27.55 11.63
N LEU A 231 -11.86 27.53 10.34
CA LEU A 231 -13.22 27.18 9.90
C LEU A 231 -13.60 25.77 10.33
N ARG A 232 -12.65 24.84 10.19
CA ARG A 232 -12.82 23.45 10.56
C ARG A 232 -12.91 23.25 12.07
N ASP A 233 -12.14 23.98 12.86
CA ASP A 233 -12.29 24.03 14.32
C ASP A 233 -13.74 24.42 14.69
N GLY A 234 -14.29 25.44 14.03
CA GLY A 234 -15.68 25.87 14.24
C GLY A 234 -16.71 24.80 13.83
N GLU A 235 -16.49 24.11 12.72
CA GLU A 235 -17.34 22.98 12.28
C GLU A 235 -17.28 21.81 13.27
N LEU A 236 -16.07 21.44 13.71
CA LEU A 236 -15.83 20.31 14.60
C LEU A 236 -16.29 20.60 16.04
N GLN A 237 -16.28 21.85 16.49
CA GLN A 237 -16.87 22.22 17.78
C GLN A 237 -18.40 22.08 17.77
N ARG A 238 -19.04 22.31 16.61
CA ARG A 238 -20.50 22.13 16.45
C ARG A 238 -20.90 20.66 16.32
N GLN A 239 -19.98 19.82 15.84
CA GLN A 239 -20.21 18.38 15.74
C GLN A 239 -19.78 17.72 17.04
N SER A 240 -20.68 17.07 17.77
CA SER A 240 -20.31 16.29 18.95
C SER A 240 -19.38 15.13 18.55
N LEU A 241 -18.07 15.39 18.61
CA LEU A 241 -17.06 14.39 18.31
C LEU A 241 -17.05 13.34 19.42
N VAL A 242 -17.41 12.11 19.06
CA VAL A 242 -17.45 11.00 20.00
C VAL A 242 -16.05 10.40 20.10
N PRO A 243 -15.48 10.26 21.31
CA PRO A 243 -14.26 9.49 21.51
C PRO A 243 -14.43 8.11 20.90
N ALA A 244 -13.45 7.72 20.10
CA ALA A 244 -13.50 6.45 19.45
C ALA A 244 -12.85 5.41 20.37
N ASP A 245 -13.59 4.95 21.38
CA ASP A 245 -13.12 3.98 22.40
C ASP A 245 -13.35 2.51 21.97
N ALA A 246 -13.54 2.28 20.68
CA ALA A 246 -13.87 0.97 20.15
C ALA A 246 -12.70 -0.02 20.27
N PRO A 247 -12.94 -1.29 20.66
CA PRO A 247 -11.94 -2.37 20.59
C PRO A 247 -11.24 -2.46 19.23
N ARG A 248 -11.97 -2.13 18.14
CA ARG A 248 -11.45 -2.06 16.77
C ARG A 248 -10.27 -1.08 16.62
N LEU A 249 -10.23 -0.01 17.40
CA LEU A 249 -9.14 0.96 17.37
C LEU A 249 -7.91 0.51 18.16
N GLN A 250 -8.09 -0.38 19.13
CA GLN A 250 -6.95 -1.04 19.77
C GLN A 250 -6.19 -1.92 18.78
N ALA A 251 -6.88 -2.53 17.80
CA ALA A 251 -6.23 -3.29 16.73
C ALA A 251 -5.40 -2.40 15.78
N LEU A 252 -5.72 -1.10 15.69
CA LEU A 252 -4.99 -0.12 14.87
C LEU A 252 -3.86 0.59 15.61
N ARG A 253 -3.84 0.53 16.95
CA ARG A 253 -2.80 1.14 17.78
C ARG A 253 -1.38 0.69 17.45
N PRO A 254 -1.11 -0.60 17.15
CA PRO A 254 0.22 -1.01 16.72
C PRO A 254 0.71 -0.16 15.55
N ILE A 255 -0.13 0.05 14.53
CA ILE A 255 0.20 0.83 13.33
C ILE A 255 0.45 2.30 13.66
N LEU A 256 -0.31 2.88 14.59
CA LEU A 256 -0.06 4.22 15.13
C LEU A 256 1.26 4.30 15.92
N ALA A 257 1.64 3.22 16.60
CA ALA A 257 2.86 3.15 17.42
C ALA A 257 4.14 2.94 16.58
N LEU A 258 4.04 2.33 15.38
CA LEU A 258 5.17 2.11 14.47
C LEU A 258 5.92 3.38 14.10
N GLN A 259 5.23 4.51 14.15
CA GLN A 259 5.71 5.77 13.62
C GLN A 259 6.64 6.57 14.54
N SER A 260 6.98 6.03 15.73
CA SER A 260 8.06 6.52 16.61
C SER A 260 7.99 7.99 17.10
N HIS A 261 6.99 8.74 16.66
CA HIS A 261 6.75 10.14 16.99
C HIS A 261 5.69 10.22 18.13
N PRO A 262 5.53 11.37 18.82
CA PRO A 262 4.39 11.64 19.72
C PRO A 262 2.99 11.40 19.12
N THR A 263 2.89 11.03 17.83
CA THR A 263 1.67 10.53 17.17
C THR A 263 1.04 9.31 17.82
N ALA A 264 1.80 8.52 18.61
CA ALA A 264 1.25 7.40 19.38
C ALA A 264 0.16 7.80 20.39
N ARG A 265 -0.07 9.11 20.59
CA ARG A 265 -1.11 9.67 21.46
C ARG A 265 -2.10 10.59 20.73
N LEU A 266 -2.24 10.49 19.39
CA LEU A 266 -3.31 11.22 18.71
C LEU A 266 -4.67 10.74 19.24
N PRO A 267 -5.48 11.59 19.91
CA PRO A 267 -6.84 11.24 20.24
C PRO A 267 -7.60 10.89 18.96
N LEU A 268 -8.36 9.80 19.02
CA LEU A 268 -9.19 9.31 17.93
C LEU A 268 -10.62 9.78 18.16
N ARG A 269 -11.21 10.44 17.17
CA ARG A 269 -12.58 10.93 17.25
C ARG A 269 -13.37 10.55 16.02
N LEU A 270 -14.61 10.13 16.23
CA LEU A 270 -15.55 9.86 15.14
C LEU A 270 -16.08 11.17 14.58
N TRP A 271 -16.13 11.25 13.25
CA TRP A 271 -16.52 12.41 12.48
C TRP A 271 -17.59 12.03 11.45
N GLY A 272 -18.50 12.97 11.14
CA GLY A 272 -19.68 12.73 10.31
C GLY A 272 -19.41 12.41 8.82
N ALA A 273 -18.17 12.55 8.35
CA ALA A 273 -17.83 12.21 6.96
C ALA A 273 -17.87 10.69 6.72
N PRO A 274 -18.42 10.22 5.59
CA PRO A 274 -18.32 8.81 5.23
C PRO A 274 -16.89 8.48 4.74
N ARG A 275 -16.35 7.32 5.15
CA ARG A 275 -15.08 6.71 4.67
C ARG A 275 -13.85 7.64 4.58
N ALA A 276 -13.82 8.75 5.32
CA ALA A 276 -12.69 9.68 5.35
C ALA A 276 -11.84 9.50 6.61
N CYS A 277 -10.53 9.72 6.49
CA CYS A 277 -9.62 9.80 7.63
C CYS A 277 -8.67 10.99 7.43
N GLU A 278 -8.46 11.77 8.48
CA GLU A 278 -7.54 12.91 8.44
C GLU A 278 -7.04 13.31 9.82
N VAL A 279 -5.88 13.97 9.87
CA VAL A 279 -5.38 14.60 11.09
C VAL A 279 -5.80 16.05 11.12
N HIS A 280 -6.48 16.47 12.17
CA HIS A 280 -6.85 17.85 12.41
C HIS A 280 -5.98 18.45 13.52
N LEU A 281 -5.42 19.64 13.27
CA LEU A 281 -4.60 20.36 14.24
C LEU A 281 -5.45 21.34 15.04
N GLY A 282 -6.10 20.85 16.09
CA GLY A 282 -6.82 21.71 17.03
C GLY A 282 -5.87 22.50 17.93
N ALA A 283 -6.41 23.52 18.61
CA ALA A 283 -5.65 24.43 19.48
C ALA A 283 -4.86 23.74 20.61
N ALA A 284 -5.37 22.62 21.14
CA ALA A 284 -4.74 21.90 22.26
C ALA A 284 -3.81 20.77 21.79
N ALA A 285 -4.26 19.95 20.82
CA ALA A 285 -3.51 18.81 20.32
C ALA A 285 -3.99 18.37 18.93
N PRO A 286 -3.09 17.81 18.10
CA PRO A 286 -3.47 17.10 16.88
C PRO A 286 -4.43 15.95 17.22
N THR A 287 -5.50 15.80 16.46
CA THR A 287 -6.55 14.79 16.65
C THR A 287 -6.77 14.06 15.34
N LEU A 288 -6.88 12.73 15.38
CA LEU A 288 -7.25 11.97 14.20
C LEU A 288 -8.78 11.83 14.12
N LEU A 289 -9.33 12.29 13.00
CA LEU A 289 -10.75 12.23 12.70
C LEU A 289 -11.03 11.03 11.80
N LEU A 290 -11.92 10.16 12.25
CA LEU A 290 -12.33 8.97 11.54
C LEU A 290 -13.78 9.08 11.12
N GLY A 291 -14.05 8.89 9.84
CA GLY A 291 -15.39 8.85 9.31
C GLY A 291 -16.23 7.75 9.95
N ARG A 292 -17.51 8.03 10.25
CA ARG A 292 -18.40 7.08 10.95
C ARG A 292 -18.50 5.71 10.27
N THR A 293 -18.50 5.68 8.94
CA THR A 293 -18.62 4.44 8.17
C THR A 293 -17.29 3.72 7.97
N LEU A 294 -16.16 4.40 8.21
CA LEU A 294 -14.81 3.86 8.02
C LEU A 294 -14.51 2.65 8.92
N LEU A 295 -15.24 2.54 10.04
CA LEU A 295 -15.15 1.42 10.98
C LEU A 295 -16.42 0.57 11.02
N ALA A 296 -17.48 0.93 10.29
CA ALA A 296 -18.81 0.32 10.43
C ALA A 296 -18.95 -0.99 9.64
N GLU A 297 -18.17 -1.17 8.57
CA GLU A 297 -18.24 -2.35 7.72
C GLU A 297 -17.36 -3.47 8.30
N GLU A 298 -17.96 -4.34 9.12
CA GLU A 298 -17.50 -5.73 9.20
C GLU A 298 -17.94 -6.39 7.90
N THR A 299 -16.99 -6.78 7.04
CA THR A 299 -17.30 -7.90 6.15
C THR A 299 -17.02 -9.17 6.95
N ASP A 300 -17.98 -10.10 6.94
CA ASP A 300 -18.02 -11.32 7.76
C ASP A 300 -16.85 -12.32 7.56
N GLN A 301 -15.74 -11.93 6.93
CA GLN A 301 -14.69 -12.86 6.48
C GLN A 301 -13.27 -12.33 6.69
N GLY A 302 -12.98 -11.75 7.86
CA GLY A 302 -11.59 -11.44 8.24
C GLY A 302 -10.88 -10.47 7.29
N SER A 303 -11.63 -9.62 6.59
CA SER A 303 -11.05 -8.56 5.76
C SER A 303 -10.27 -7.59 6.63
N VAL A 304 -9.19 -7.05 6.06
CA VAL A 304 -8.50 -5.88 6.63
C VAL A 304 -9.54 -4.78 6.85
N PRO A 305 -9.50 -4.02 7.97
CA PRO A 305 -10.46 -2.95 8.17
C PRO A 305 -10.43 -1.99 6.98
N ALA A 306 -11.57 -1.75 6.33
CA ALA A 306 -11.70 -0.86 5.16
C ALA A 306 -11.13 0.56 5.43
N GLY A 307 -10.97 0.92 6.70
CA GLY A 307 -10.34 2.16 7.12
C GLY A 307 -8.81 2.18 7.20
N LEU A 308 -8.13 1.04 7.07
CA LEU A 308 -6.71 0.98 7.40
C LEU A 308 -5.84 1.74 6.40
N PHE A 309 -6.16 1.69 5.11
CA PHE A 309 -5.44 2.48 4.10
C PHE A 309 -5.54 3.98 4.41
N SER A 310 -6.76 4.49 4.57
CA SER A 310 -7.01 5.89 4.90
C SER A 310 -6.33 6.32 6.20
N LEU A 311 -6.35 5.45 7.23
CA LEU A 311 -5.66 5.68 8.49
C LEU A 311 -4.15 5.80 8.28
N ALA A 312 -3.52 4.78 7.70
CA ALA A 312 -2.08 4.74 7.49
C ALA A 312 -1.60 5.93 6.65
N ARG A 313 -2.34 6.27 5.59
CA ARG A 313 -2.09 7.43 4.73
C ARG A 313 -2.14 8.75 5.50
N ALA A 314 -3.21 8.98 6.27
CA ALA A 314 -3.39 10.23 7.02
C ALA A 314 -2.29 10.42 8.08
N VAL A 315 -1.92 9.33 8.75
CA VAL A 315 -0.92 9.37 9.82
C VAL A 315 0.48 9.56 9.22
N GLU A 316 0.80 8.91 8.09
CA GLU A 316 2.05 9.16 7.37
C GLU A 316 2.17 10.61 6.89
N LEU A 317 1.15 11.14 6.21
CA LEU A 317 1.16 12.54 5.76
C LEU A 317 1.35 13.51 6.92
N TYR A 318 0.78 13.23 8.09
CA TYR A 318 1.00 14.08 9.26
C TYR A 318 2.41 13.94 9.83
N ARG A 319 2.91 12.72 9.96
CA ARG A 319 4.25 12.44 10.48
C ARG A 319 5.33 13.06 9.61
N SER A 320 5.16 13.04 8.29
CA SER A 320 6.11 13.57 7.32
C SER A 320 5.94 15.07 7.05
N GLY A 321 4.90 15.72 7.59
CA GLY A 321 4.63 17.14 7.35
C GLY A 321 4.03 17.44 5.97
N HIS A 322 3.34 16.47 5.35
CA HIS A 322 2.74 16.54 4.01
C HIS A 322 1.22 16.55 3.99
N THR A 323 0.56 16.71 5.14
CA THR A 323 -0.91 16.89 5.26
C THR A 323 -1.47 17.94 4.33
N LEU A 324 -0.75 19.03 4.11
CA LEU A 324 -1.16 20.12 3.22
C LEU A 324 -1.11 19.72 1.73
N CYS A 325 -0.26 18.76 1.34
CA CYS A 325 -0.23 18.24 -0.03
C CYS A 325 -1.56 17.58 -0.43
N ALA A 326 -2.29 17.02 0.54
CA ALA A 326 -3.62 16.44 0.32
C ALA A 326 -4.76 17.49 0.30
N ARG A 327 -4.48 18.75 0.65
CA ARG A 327 -5.51 19.78 0.90
C ARG A 327 -5.40 20.99 -0.01
N LEU A 328 -4.18 21.35 -0.39
CA LEU A 328 -3.89 22.58 -1.12
C LEU A 328 -3.44 22.26 -2.55
N PRO A 329 -3.85 23.06 -3.55
CA PRO A 329 -3.26 23.00 -4.87
C PRO A 329 -1.79 23.44 -4.85
N ALA A 330 -1.02 23.05 -5.88
CA ALA A 330 0.41 23.36 -5.97
C ALA A 330 0.71 24.87 -5.90
N ALA A 331 -0.12 25.71 -6.50
CA ALA A 331 0.03 27.17 -6.45
C ALA A 331 -0.09 27.71 -5.00
N GLU A 332 -1.03 27.18 -4.22
CA GLU A 332 -1.20 27.56 -2.81
C GLU A 332 -0.04 27.02 -1.95
N LEU A 333 0.49 25.83 -2.24
CA LEU A 333 1.68 25.31 -1.57
C LEU A 333 2.91 26.18 -1.84
N GLY A 334 3.09 26.65 -3.08
CA GLY A 334 4.16 27.59 -3.45
C GLY A 334 4.02 28.92 -2.71
N ALA A 335 2.81 29.49 -2.66
CA ALA A 335 2.55 30.72 -1.90
C ALA A 335 2.80 30.51 -0.39
N LEU A 336 2.49 29.34 0.16
CA LEU A 336 2.77 29.02 1.55
C LEU A 336 4.26 28.92 1.85
N ALA A 337 5.04 28.29 0.97
CA ALA A 337 6.49 28.20 1.08
C ALA A 337 7.14 29.60 1.04
N ALA A 338 6.69 30.46 0.13
CA ALA A 338 7.15 31.84 0.06
C ALA A 338 6.74 32.66 1.32
N ALA A 339 5.55 32.42 1.87
CA ALA A 339 5.09 33.09 3.09
C ALA A 339 5.92 32.68 4.32
N LEU A 340 6.32 31.40 4.40
CA LEU A 340 7.27 30.92 5.39
C LEU A 340 8.63 31.60 5.23
N CYS A 341 9.14 31.75 4.00
CA CYS A 341 10.40 32.45 3.74
C CYS A 341 10.36 33.91 4.19
N GLN A 342 9.25 34.61 3.94
CA GLN A 342 9.03 35.96 4.44
C GLN A 342 8.98 36.00 5.97
N ALA A 343 8.23 35.08 6.60
CA ALA A 343 8.14 35.00 8.06
C ALA A 343 9.49 34.66 8.73
N LEU A 344 10.38 33.96 8.02
CA LEU A 344 11.75 33.65 8.45
C LEU A 344 12.75 34.76 8.14
N GLY A 345 12.35 35.82 7.43
CA GLY A 345 13.22 36.93 7.03
C GLY A 345 14.16 36.63 5.86
N ALA A 346 13.94 35.53 5.13
CA ALA A 346 14.73 35.16 3.96
C ALA A 346 14.26 35.85 2.66
N LEU A 347 13.07 36.46 2.68
CA LEU A 347 12.50 37.18 1.55
C LEU A 347 12.06 38.58 2.02
N PRO A 348 12.57 39.68 1.41
CA PRO A 348 12.08 41.01 1.74
C PRO A 348 10.62 41.16 1.28
N PRO A 349 9.80 41.97 1.98
CA PRO A 349 8.37 42.13 1.68
C PRO A 349 8.10 42.60 0.25
N GLU A 350 9.01 43.39 -0.33
CA GLU A 350 8.91 43.88 -1.72
C GLU A 350 9.12 42.74 -2.74
N ALA A 351 10.11 41.86 -2.52
CA ALA A 351 10.30 40.67 -3.35
C ALA A 351 9.17 39.66 -3.15
N ALA A 352 8.58 39.63 -1.96
CA ALA A 352 7.43 38.81 -1.62
C ALA A 352 6.21 39.16 -2.49
N ALA A 353 5.91 40.45 -2.64
CA ALA A 353 4.83 40.92 -3.51
C ALA A 353 5.04 40.54 -4.99
N SER A 354 6.30 40.51 -5.45
CA SER A 354 6.66 40.14 -6.82
C SER A 354 6.72 38.62 -7.06
N ALA A 355 6.99 37.81 -6.04
CA ALA A 355 7.19 36.35 -6.14
C ALA A 355 5.88 35.54 -6.15
N ALA A 356 4.80 36.11 -6.68
CA ALA A 356 3.48 35.46 -6.81
C ALA A 356 2.79 35.08 -5.48
N LEU A 357 3.20 35.63 -4.34
CA LEU A 357 2.49 35.41 -3.06
C LEU A 357 1.04 35.87 -3.10
N GLY A 358 0.74 36.85 -3.96
CA GLY A 358 -0.56 37.51 -3.98
C GLY A 358 -0.95 38.06 -2.60
N PRO A 359 -2.18 38.56 -2.43
CA PRO A 359 -2.65 39.05 -1.13
C PRO A 359 -2.78 37.92 -0.08
N GLN A 360 -2.91 36.65 -0.51
CA GLN A 360 -3.05 35.53 0.41
C GLN A 360 -1.73 35.17 1.10
N GLY A 361 -0.61 35.25 0.39
CA GLY A 361 0.71 34.96 0.92
C GLY A 361 1.15 35.92 2.02
N GLU A 362 0.88 37.22 1.86
CA GLU A 362 1.17 38.23 2.89
C GLU A 362 0.35 38.00 4.16
N GLN A 363 -0.94 37.64 4.01
CA GLN A 363 -1.79 37.27 5.13
C GLN A 363 -1.26 36.04 5.87
N TRP A 364 -0.78 35.04 5.14
CA TRP A 364 -0.15 33.85 5.75
C TRP A 364 1.15 34.19 6.45
N ALA A 365 2.04 35.00 5.85
CA ALA A 365 3.28 35.41 6.49
C ALA A 365 3.02 36.15 7.81
N THR A 366 2.01 37.04 7.81
CA THR A 366 1.57 37.78 9.01
C THR A 366 1.06 36.85 10.11
N ARG A 367 0.32 35.79 9.76
CA ARG A 367 -0.18 34.78 10.71
C ARG A 367 0.92 33.82 11.19
N LEU A 368 1.89 33.52 10.34
CA LEU A 368 3.00 32.62 10.63
C LEU A 368 4.03 33.26 11.55
N ALA A 369 4.35 34.54 11.34
CA ALA A 369 5.35 35.25 12.12
C ALA A 369 5.22 35.05 13.65
N PRO A 370 4.06 35.27 14.30
CA PRO A 370 3.94 35.08 15.76
C PRO A 370 4.08 33.62 16.22
N LEU A 371 3.88 32.64 15.33
CA LEU A 371 4.00 31.22 15.66
C LEU A 371 5.46 30.72 15.64
N LEU A 372 6.37 31.45 14.99
CA LEU A 372 7.77 31.08 14.83
C LEU A 372 8.64 31.77 15.88
N SER A 373 9.17 30.96 16.82
CA SER A 373 10.10 31.45 17.84
C SER A 373 11.42 31.95 17.23
N SER A 374 12.15 32.79 17.97
CA SER A 374 13.48 33.27 17.54
C SER A 374 14.43 32.11 17.20
N HIS A 375 14.41 31.03 18.00
CA HIS A 375 15.21 29.84 17.74
C HIS A 375 14.85 29.15 16.42
N ILE A 376 13.55 28.97 16.14
CA ILE A 376 13.10 28.36 14.87
C ILE A 376 13.49 29.24 13.68
N ARG A 377 13.35 30.56 13.81
CA ARG A 377 13.75 31.51 12.77
C ARG A 377 15.24 31.37 12.44
N GLN A 378 16.09 31.35 13.47
CA GLN A 378 17.53 31.18 13.30
C GLN A 378 17.90 29.83 12.69
N SER A 379 17.29 28.72 13.13
CA SER A 379 17.62 27.39 12.65
C SER A 379 17.11 27.10 11.24
N MET A 380 15.97 27.68 10.85
CA MET A 380 15.35 27.48 9.53
C MET A 380 15.75 28.52 8.48
N ALA A 381 16.34 29.66 8.88
CA ALA A 381 16.78 30.69 7.96
C ALA A 381 17.69 30.16 6.83
N PRO A 382 18.73 29.33 7.06
CA PRO A 382 19.58 28.84 5.98
C PRO A 382 18.81 28.04 4.92
N LYS A 383 17.84 27.21 5.36
CA LYS A 383 16.99 26.40 4.48
C LYS A 383 16.03 27.26 3.66
N ALA A 384 15.48 28.32 4.27
CA ALA A 384 14.64 29.28 3.57
C ALA A 384 15.42 30.02 2.48
N HIS A 385 16.67 30.43 2.74
CA HIS A 385 17.53 31.03 1.71
C HIS A 385 17.86 30.04 0.59
N ALA A 386 18.14 28.78 0.92
CA ALA A 386 18.38 27.73 -0.08
C ALA A 386 17.16 27.50 -0.98
N TYR A 387 15.96 27.49 -0.40
CA TYR A 387 14.70 27.43 -1.17
C TYR A 387 14.56 28.64 -2.09
N VAL A 388 14.71 29.87 -1.57
CA VAL A 388 14.56 31.10 -2.37
C VAL A 388 15.53 31.11 -3.56
N ALA A 389 16.77 30.66 -3.36
CA ALA A 389 17.77 30.58 -4.43
C ALA A 389 17.38 29.64 -5.57
N GLN A 390 16.53 28.64 -5.31
CA GLN A 390 16.12 27.62 -6.27
C GLN A 390 14.64 27.71 -6.68
N ALA A 391 13.87 28.63 -6.09
CA ALA A 391 12.41 28.65 -6.17
C ALA A 391 11.85 28.62 -7.61
N ALA A 392 12.52 29.29 -8.55
CA ALA A 392 12.10 29.33 -9.96
C ALA A 392 12.23 27.97 -10.70
N GLN A 393 13.03 27.04 -10.17
CA GLN A 393 13.31 25.73 -10.77
C GLN A 393 12.56 24.60 -10.05
N LEU A 394 11.93 24.88 -8.91
CA LEU A 394 11.28 23.85 -8.09
C LEU A 394 9.89 23.50 -8.64
N ASP A 395 9.70 22.23 -8.96
CA ASP A 395 8.38 21.68 -9.29
C ASP A 395 7.58 21.36 -8.02
N VAL A 396 6.85 22.36 -7.53
CA VAL A 396 5.99 22.22 -6.34
C VAL A 396 4.89 21.18 -6.57
N ALA A 397 4.37 21.06 -7.80
CA ALA A 397 3.32 20.11 -8.12
C ALA A 397 3.86 18.67 -8.09
N GLY A 398 5.02 18.44 -8.72
CA GLY A 398 5.74 17.17 -8.68
C GLY A 398 6.11 16.75 -7.26
N TRP A 399 6.63 17.66 -6.43
CA TRP A 399 6.93 17.38 -5.03
C TRP A 399 5.68 16.98 -4.22
N ALA A 400 4.58 17.75 -4.35
CA ALA A 400 3.34 17.46 -3.64
C ALA A 400 2.76 16.10 -4.06
N GLN A 401 2.81 15.79 -5.36
CA GLN A 401 2.40 14.50 -5.90
C GLN A 401 3.29 13.36 -5.39
N ALA A 402 4.61 13.55 -5.36
CA ALA A 402 5.57 12.58 -4.83
C ALA A 402 5.30 12.27 -3.35
N ALA A 403 5.01 13.28 -2.53
CA ALA A 403 4.63 13.09 -1.13
C ALA A 403 3.34 12.26 -0.97
N LEU A 404 2.33 12.52 -1.81
CA LEU A 404 1.09 11.73 -1.83
C LEU A 404 1.34 10.28 -2.27
N PHE A 405 2.17 10.06 -3.29
CA PHE A 405 2.56 8.73 -3.76
C PHE A 405 3.26 7.94 -2.66
N THR A 406 4.28 8.52 -2.01
CA THR A 406 4.98 7.89 -0.88
C THR A 406 4.01 7.46 0.22
N ALA A 407 3.10 8.35 0.62
CA ALA A 407 2.10 8.04 1.65
C ALA A 407 1.12 6.93 1.22
N ASN A 408 0.68 6.95 -0.04
CA ASN A 408 -0.23 5.94 -0.58
C ASN A 408 0.46 4.56 -0.66
N ARG A 409 1.70 4.50 -1.17
CA ARG A 409 2.48 3.25 -1.28
C ARG A 409 2.70 2.61 0.08
N LEU A 410 3.07 3.41 1.07
CA LEU A 410 3.21 2.94 2.45
C LEU A 410 1.88 2.44 3.00
N ALA A 411 0.80 3.21 2.83
CA ALA A 411 -0.53 2.84 3.29
C ALA A 411 -1.02 1.54 2.65
N MET A 412 -0.76 1.33 1.36
CA MET A 412 -1.08 0.09 0.64
C MET A 412 -0.28 -1.09 1.19
N LEU A 413 1.01 -0.90 1.48
CA LEU A 413 1.83 -1.94 2.09
C LEU A 413 1.32 -2.35 3.47
N LEU A 414 0.90 -1.36 4.29
CA LEU A 414 0.36 -1.59 5.63
C LEU A 414 -1.04 -2.23 5.59
N CYS A 415 -1.90 -1.86 4.62
CA CYS A 415 -3.20 -2.50 4.46
C CYS A 415 -3.12 -3.87 3.77
N CYS A 416 -2.01 -4.19 3.11
CA CYS A 416 -1.79 -5.46 2.42
C CYS A 416 -2.84 -5.82 1.35
N ASP A 417 -3.58 -4.84 0.83
CA ASP A 417 -4.65 -5.07 -0.13
C ASP A 417 -4.69 -3.95 -1.18
N VAL A 418 -4.32 -4.31 -2.41
CA VAL A 418 -4.23 -3.38 -3.54
C VAL A 418 -5.62 -2.88 -3.95
N GLN A 419 -6.62 -3.76 -3.91
CA GLN A 419 -7.99 -3.42 -4.30
C GLN A 419 -8.61 -2.47 -3.28
N GLU A 420 -8.42 -2.72 -1.99
CA GLU A 420 -8.92 -1.82 -0.94
C GLU A 420 -8.23 -0.45 -0.97
N ALA A 421 -6.91 -0.43 -1.22
CA ALA A 421 -6.16 0.82 -1.34
C ALA A 421 -6.66 1.68 -2.51
N THR A 422 -6.86 1.08 -3.68
CA THR A 422 -7.32 1.77 -4.88
C THR A 422 -8.80 2.18 -4.80
N SER A 423 -9.68 1.32 -4.27
CA SER A 423 -11.10 1.66 -4.06
C SER A 423 -11.27 2.80 -3.06
N THR A 424 -10.58 2.73 -1.92
CA THR A 424 -10.62 3.77 -0.88
C THR A 424 -10.11 5.10 -1.42
N LEU A 425 -9.07 5.06 -2.27
CA LEU A 425 -8.54 6.26 -2.90
C LEU A 425 -9.51 6.85 -3.93
N ALA A 426 -10.16 6.01 -4.75
CA ALA A 426 -11.15 6.45 -5.73
C ALA A 426 -12.41 7.04 -5.08
N GLU A 427 -12.79 6.54 -3.91
CA GLU A 427 -13.91 7.04 -3.10
C GLU A 427 -13.54 8.25 -2.23
N SER A 428 -12.25 8.57 -2.10
CA SER A 428 -11.80 9.69 -1.28
C SER A 428 -12.31 11.01 -1.85
N PRO A 429 -12.83 11.92 -1.01
CA PRO A 429 -13.30 13.21 -1.49
C PRO A 429 -12.13 13.99 -2.12
N PRO A 430 -12.36 14.65 -3.26
CA PRO A 430 -11.32 15.46 -3.87
C PRO A 430 -10.93 16.64 -2.95
N PRO A 431 -9.72 17.18 -3.07
CA PRO A 431 -9.33 18.39 -2.35
C PRO A 431 -10.34 19.52 -2.62
N ARG A 432 -10.86 20.16 -1.57
CA ARG A 432 -11.99 21.13 -1.61
C ARG A 432 -11.77 22.37 -2.51
N ARG A 433 -10.61 22.51 -3.15
CA ARG A 433 -10.20 23.67 -3.94
C ARG A 433 -9.68 23.33 -5.34
N LEU A 434 -9.56 22.04 -5.67
CA LEU A 434 -9.29 21.64 -7.04
C LEU A 434 -10.60 21.62 -7.81
N ASP A 435 -10.56 22.03 -9.08
CA ASP A 435 -11.67 21.74 -9.98
C ASP A 435 -11.83 20.22 -10.16
N ARG A 436 -13.01 19.82 -10.64
CA ARG A 436 -13.36 18.40 -10.76
C ARG A 436 -12.44 17.64 -11.72
N ALA A 437 -11.92 18.28 -12.76
CA ALA A 437 -11.07 17.64 -13.76
C ALA A 437 -9.66 17.42 -13.22
N ALA A 438 -9.05 18.45 -12.62
CA ALA A 438 -7.75 18.37 -11.96
C ALA A 438 -7.77 17.35 -10.81
N ALA A 439 -8.85 17.33 -10.02
CA ALA A 439 -9.01 16.33 -8.97
C ALA A 439 -9.11 14.90 -9.53
N ALA A 440 -9.89 14.69 -10.60
CA ALA A 440 -9.98 13.38 -11.24
C ALA A 440 -8.64 12.93 -11.83
N GLN A 441 -7.88 13.84 -12.45
CA GLN A 441 -6.55 13.55 -12.99
C GLN A 441 -5.55 13.19 -11.88
N LEU A 442 -5.58 13.91 -10.76
CA LEU A 442 -4.71 13.61 -9.60
C LEU A 442 -5.05 12.25 -8.97
N LEU A 443 -6.35 11.95 -8.79
CA LEU A 443 -6.79 10.64 -8.29
C LEU A 443 -6.37 9.53 -9.25
N ARG A 444 -6.57 9.74 -10.55
CA ARG A 444 -6.14 8.82 -11.60
C ARG A 444 -4.64 8.53 -11.53
N ALA A 445 -3.82 9.57 -11.42
CA ALA A 445 -2.37 9.43 -11.33
C ALA A 445 -1.94 8.65 -10.08
N GLN A 446 -2.57 8.90 -8.93
CA GLN A 446 -2.29 8.15 -7.70
C GLN A 446 -2.72 6.67 -7.79
N CYS A 447 -3.86 6.35 -8.42
CA CYS A 447 -4.25 4.96 -8.64
C CYS A 447 -3.26 4.23 -9.57
N LEU A 448 -2.82 4.89 -10.65
CA LEU A 448 -1.80 4.33 -11.56
C LEU A 448 -0.46 4.11 -10.85
N ASP A 449 -0.07 5.03 -9.96
CA ASP A 449 1.13 4.86 -9.13
C ASP A 449 1.03 3.63 -8.22
N LEU A 450 -0.10 3.45 -7.54
CA LEU A 450 -0.33 2.27 -6.69
C LEU A 450 -0.28 0.97 -7.47
N LEU A 451 -0.87 0.92 -8.67
CA LEU A 451 -0.80 -0.26 -9.53
C LEU A 451 0.63 -0.57 -9.95
N ARG A 452 1.38 0.44 -10.44
CA ARG A 452 2.80 0.27 -10.79
C ARG A 452 3.62 -0.21 -9.60
N PHE A 453 3.41 0.38 -8.43
CA PHE A 453 4.11 -0.02 -7.22
C PHE A 453 3.75 -1.46 -6.83
N ALA A 454 2.48 -1.84 -6.84
CA ALA A 454 2.02 -3.21 -6.55
C ALA A 454 2.58 -4.29 -7.50
N GLN A 455 3.00 -3.88 -8.70
CA GLN A 455 3.60 -4.73 -9.73
C GLN A 455 5.14 -4.75 -9.68
N SER A 456 5.76 -3.93 -8.81
CA SER A 456 7.21 -3.75 -8.76
C SER A 456 7.93 -4.77 -7.88
N ASP A 457 9.18 -5.10 -8.23
CA ASP A 457 10.05 -5.93 -7.39
C ASP A 457 10.29 -5.31 -6.02
N THR A 458 10.34 -3.98 -5.92
CA THR A 458 10.45 -3.24 -4.65
C THR A 458 9.30 -3.59 -3.72
N TYR A 459 8.06 -3.60 -4.20
CA TYR A 459 6.90 -3.97 -3.40
C TYR A 459 6.95 -5.42 -2.92
N PHE A 460 7.32 -6.36 -3.80
CA PHE A 460 7.45 -7.77 -3.43
C PHE A 460 8.56 -8.00 -2.39
N ALA A 461 9.73 -7.37 -2.56
CA ALA A 461 10.83 -7.44 -1.61
C ALA A 461 10.44 -6.86 -0.24
N LEU A 462 9.73 -5.73 -0.24
CA LEU A 462 9.23 -5.12 0.99
C LEU A 462 8.25 -6.03 1.73
N ARG A 463 7.30 -6.63 1.01
CA ARG A 463 6.35 -7.59 1.60
C ARG A 463 7.06 -8.79 2.20
N ASP A 464 8.08 -9.32 1.54
CA ASP A 464 8.90 -10.41 2.07
C ASP A 464 9.62 -10.00 3.36
N SER A 465 10.30 -8.85 3.35
CA SER A 465 11.04 -8.34 4.52
C SER A 465 10.16 -8.07 5.74
N LEU A 466 8.87 -7.77 5.51
CA LEU A 466 7.88 -7.49 6.55
C LEU A 466 7.07 -8.73 6.96
N GLY A 467 7.32 -9.90 6.36
CA GLY A 467 6.58 -11.12 6.64
C GLY A 467 5.12 -11.08 6.18
N LEU A 468 4.81 -10.29 5.15
CA LEU A 468 3.46 -10.09 4.60
C LEU A 468 3.09 -11.09 3.49
N GLN A 469 3.98 -12.05 3.24
CA GLN A 469 3.83 -13.09 2.23
C GLN A 469 2.66 -14.02 2.56
N LEU A 470 1.95 -14.46 1.53
CA LEU A 470 0.97 -15.52 1.64
C LEU A 470 1.61 -16.80 2.20
N PRO A 471 0.89 -17.57 3.03
CA PRO A 471 1.41 -18.81 3.57
C PRO A 471 1.71 -19.78 2.42
N ARG A 472 2.95 -20.26 2.35
CA ARG A 472 3.36 -21.24 1.34
C ARG A 472 2.54 -22.51 1.50
N SER A 473 1.87 -22.95 0.43
CA SER A 473 1.22 -24.25 0.36
C SER A 473 2.27 -25.34 0.63
N ARG A 474 2.08 -26.12 1.70
CA ARG A 474 2.99 -27.21 2.10
C ARG A 474 2.73 -28.51 1.34
#